data_AF-A0A7X8JVL0-F1
#
_entry.id   AF-A0A7X8JVL0-F1
#
_cell.length_a   1.000
_cell.length_b   1.000
_cell.length_c   1.000
_cell.angle_alpha   90.00
_cell.angle_beta   90.00
_cell.angle_gamma   90.00
#
_symmetry.space_group_name_H-M   'P 1'
#
loop_
_entity.id
_entity.type
_entity.pdbx_description
1 polymer ?
#
loop_
_entity_poly.entity_id
_entity_poly.type
_entity_poly.pdbx_seq_one_letter_code
_entity_poly.pdbx_strand_id
1 'polypeptide(L)'
;MDNKVLIKDNESYITSVLSRNFFKKTPIILRIIIIYIPVLILNAYFLISNFRYICSDIGMVIGLLFAIIWMCWGPILIYKYEVKVYPKFWLELVNVCSESDKEEVIKLNKNISKKSKLLKKIIFISWLSLIYITLYFGFDKLQVLGIDNMMSLDYAIFLFDIMIAAYLTSLGLSQTLIMIYTFILLEKNITIPLDIDNKDGVGNYSLMFGYCFPTTLYLGSGVLFIPVLIEFTSTMGALVIGLVFLLIILFSLFLLFSMLLPLFNGYTMADRSKSSQIYELTKKMNRAIDDCLISPTAENERIYKTIKQKIEQIDKIPTYPFQVSIIMKIASTTLLPIFVYILKLFFTPEAVDNIKNLLLAIF
;
A
#
# COMPACT_ATOMS: atom_id res chain seq x y z
N MET A 1 -2.78 -10.74 -22.02
CA MET A 1 -1.93 -9.58 -21.66
C MET A 1 -0.51 -10.09 -21.39
N ASP A 2 0.52 -9.39 -21.85
CA ASP A 2 1.92 -9.74 -21.55
C ASP A 2 2.38 -8.99 -20.29
N ASN A 3 3.00 -9.73 -19.36
CA ASN A 3 3.59 -9.20 -18.13
C ASN A 3 4.58 -8.06 -18.41
N LYS A 4 5.33 -8.12 -19.52
CA LYS A 4 6.26 -7.04 -19.91
C LYS A 4 5.55 -5.72 -20.25
N VAL A 5 4.36 -5.81 -20.87
CA VAL A 5 3.56 -4.62 -21.23
C VAL A 5 3.00 -3.98 -19.97
N LEU A 6 2.48 -4.80 -19.05
CA LEU A 6 1.97 -4.35 -17.75
C LEU A 6 3.02 -3.61 -16.92
N ILE A 7 4.23 -4.15 -16.87
CA ILE A 7 5.35 -3.54 -16.15
C ILE A 7 5.70 -2.19 -16.80
N LYS A 8 5.89 -2.17 -18.12
CA LYS A 8 6.29 -0.96 -18.87
C LYS A 8 5.25 0.17 -18.77
N ASP A 9 3.97 -0.17 -18.67
CA ASP A 9 2.91 0.83 -18.58
C ASP A 9 2.81 1.49 -17.20
N ASN A 10 3.26 0.82 -16.14
CA ASN A 10 3.23 1.35 -14.77
C ASN A 10 4.62 1.63 -14.17
N GLU A 11 5.71 1.44 -14.92
CA GLU A 11 7.08 1.58 -14.39
C GLU A 11 7.40 3.00 -13.92
N SER A 12 8.00 3.08 -12.74
CA SER A 12 8.68 4.27 -12.23
C SER A 12 10.12 4.34 -12.75
N TYR A 13 10.76 5.51 -12.56
CA TYR A 13 12.17 5.68 -12.90
C TYR A 13 13.04 4.64 -12.17
N ILE A 14 12.80 4.44 -10.88
CA ILE A 14 13.55 3.48 -10.04
C ILE A 14 13.42 2.06 -10.60
N THR A 15 12.21 1.64 -10.97
CA THR A 15 11.99 0.32 -11.56
C THR A 15 12.71 0.18 -12.91
N SER A 16 12.71 1.23 -13.74
CA SER A 16 13.42 1.21 -15.02
C SER A 16 14.94 1.09 -14.84
N VAL A 17 15.52 1.72 -13.81
CA VAL A 17 16.96 1.61 -13.49
C VAL A 17 17.28 0.22 -12.93
N LEU A 18 16.49 -0.29 -11.99
CA LEU A 18 16.69 -1.59 -11.34
C LEU A 18 16.48 -2.79 -12.27
N SER A 19 15.69 -2.61 -13.33
CA SER A 19 15.41 -3.64 -14.34
C SER A 19 16.42 -3.66 -15.51
N ARG A 20 17.39 -2.75 -15.56
CA ARG A 20 18.40 -2.71 -16.62
C ARG A 20 19.15 -4.04 -16.74
N ASN A 21 19.42 -4.44 -17.99
CA ASN A 21 20.05 -5.72 -18.32
C ASN A 21 21.39 -5.95 -17.61
N PHE A 22 22.16 -4.87 -17.37
CA PHE A 22 23.43 -4.91 -16.62
C PHE A 22 23.29 -5.59 -15.25
N PHE A 23 22.14 -5.41 -14.58
CA PHE A 23 21.93 -5.91 -13.23
C PHE A 23 21.30 -7.31 -13.17
N LYS A 24 20.95 -7.97 -14.28
CA LYS A 24 20.11 -9.20 -14.27
C LYS A 24 20.57 -10.30 -13.31
N LYS A 25 21.88 -10.51 -13.14
CA LYS A 25 22.45 -11.55 -12.27
C LYS A 25 22.70 -11.11 -10.82
N THR A 26 22.59 -9.81 -10.54
CA THR A 26 22.86 -9.27 -9.19
C THR A 26 21.63 -9.36 -8.30
N PRO A 27 21.77 -9.71 -7.00
CA PRO A 27 20.69 -9.63 -6.02
C PRO A 27 20.13 -8.21 -5.93
N ILE A 28 18.83 -8.08 -5.66
CA ILE A 28 18.13 -6.79 -5.69
C ILE A 28 18.67 -5.78 -4.68
N ILE A 29 19.05 -6.26 -3.49
CA ILE A 29 19.62 -5.44 -2.42
C ILE A 29 20.93 -4.82 -2.92
N LEU A 30 21.78 -5.61 -3.59
CA LEU A 30 23.05 -5.15 -4.12
C LEU A 30 22.86 -4.10 -5.22
N ARG A 31 21.85 -4.26 -6.08
CA ARG A 31 21.52 -3.24 -7.11
C ARG A 31 21.21 -1.89 -6.49
N ILE A 32 20.41 -1.89 -5.43
CA ILE A 32 19.99 -0.67 -4.75
C ILE A 32 21.18 -0.03 -4.07
N ILE A 33 22.01 -0.81 -3.37
CA ILE A 33 23.26 -0.30 -2.81
C ILE A 33 24.07 0.38 -3.90
N ILE A 34 24.33 -0.28 -5.03
CA ILE A 34 25.12 0.28 -6.15
C ILE A 34 24.52 1.60 -6.67
N ILE A 35 23.20 1.66 -6.86
CA ILE A 35 22.52 2.88 -7.35
C ILE A 35 22.58 4.00 -6.30
N TYR A 36 22.50 3.65 -5.01
CA TYR A 36 22.52 4.60 -3.91
C TYR A 36 23.93 4.94 -3.41
N ILE A 37 25.02 4.36 -3.94
CA ILE A 37 26.40 4.69 -3.52
C ILE A 37 26.64 6.22 -3.48
N PRO A 38 26.29 7.02 -4.50
CA PRO A 38 26.49 8.46 -4.45
C PRO A 38 25.73 9.12 -3.30
N VAL A 39 24.48 8.70 -3.07
CA VAL A 39 23.62 9.18 -1.98
C VAL A 39 24.22 8.81 -0.62
N LEU A 40 24.71 7.58 -0.47
CA LEU A 40 25.34 7.09 0.75
C LEU A 40 26.64 7.84 1.07
N ILE A 41 27.44 8.18 0.07
CA ILE A 41 28.66 8.98 0.24
C ILE A 41 28.31 10.39 0.73
N LEU A 42 27.34 11.04 0.10
CA LEU A 42 26.88 12.38 0.51
C LEU A 42 26.29 12.36 1.93
N ASN A 43 25.48 11.36 2.25
CA ASN A 43 24.92 11.17 3.59
C ASN A 43 26.01 10.88 4.63
N ALA A 44 27.01 10.06 4.29
CA ALA A 44 28.13 9.80 5.19
C ALA A 44 28.92 11.09 5.49
N TYR A 45 29.19 11.91 4.47
CA TYR A 45 29.77 13.23 4.64
C TYR A 45 28.89 14.10 5.57
N PHE A 46 27.60 14.21 5.29
CA PHE A 46 26.66 15.00 6.08
C PHE A 46 26.62 14.59 7.55
N LEU A 47 26.53 13.28 7.82
CA LEU A 47 26.52 12.71 9.17
C LEU A 47 27.83 12.95 9.91
N ILE A 48 28.98 12.87 9.23
CA ILE A 48 30.30 13.11 9.85
C ILE A 48 30.47 14.60 10.16
N SER A 49 30.14 15.48 9.21
CA SER A 49 30.25 16.94 9.38
C SER A 49 29.37 17.44 10.52
N ASN A 50 28.18 16.85 10.70
CA ASN A 50 27.20 17.26 11.70
C ASN A 50 27.10 16.32 12.91
N PHE A 51 28.09 15.43 13.10
CA PHE A 51 28.06 14.37 14.11
C PHE A 51 27.76 14.89 15.53
N ARG A 52 28.35 16.01 15.93
CA ARG A 52 28.16 16.58 17.27
C ARG A 52 26.73 17.06 17.52
N TYR A 53 26.11 17.66 16.51
CA TYR A 53 24.72 18.12 16.60
C TYR A 53 23.77 16.92 16.63
N ILE A 54 23.93 16.00 15.69
CA ILE A 54 23.06 14.82 15.57
C ILE A 54 23.15 13.91 16.79
N CYS A 55 24.36 13.61 17.28
CA CYS A 55 24.54 12.71 18.42
C CYS A 55 24.28 13.37 19.79
N SER A 56 24.03 14.68 19.84
CA SER A 56 23.62 15.36 21.07
C SER A 56 22.22 14.92 21.53
N ASP A 57 21.40 14.41 20.61
CA ASP A 57 20.07 13.89 20.88
C ASP A 57 19.92 12.47 20.34
N ILE A 58 19.83 11.50 21.26
CA ILE A 58 19.58 10.08 20.94
C ILE A 58 18.28 9.93 20.15
N GLY A 59 17.29 10.79 20.42
CA GLY A 59 16.02 10.79 19.74
C GLY A 59 16.15 11.06 18.24
N MET A 60 16.96 12.07 17.88
CA MET A 60 17.32 12.40 16.50
C MET A 60 18.09 11.26 15.80
N VAL A 61 19.06 10.64 16.49
CA VAL A 61 19.81 9.49 15.94
C VAL A 61 18.87 8.34 15.59
N ILE A 62 17.96 7.98 16.51
CA ILE A 62 16.97 6.93 16.28
C ILE A 62 16.07 7.34 15.09
N GLY A 63 15.61 8.58 15.06
CA GLY A 63 14.80 9.11 13.96
C GLY A 63 15.48 8.89 12.60
N LEU A 64 16.68 9.44 12.45
CA LEU A 64 17.44 9.37 11.20
C LEU A 64 17.73 7.93 10.80
N LEU A 65 18.00 7.02 11.75
CA LEU A 65 18.17 5.59 11.48
C LEU A 65 16.93 5.02 10.78
N PHE A 66 15.72 5.27 11.31
CA PHE A 66 14.47 4.80 10.71
C PHE A 66 14.24 5.38 9.31
N ALA A 67 14.52 6.67 9.11
CA ALA A 67 14.44 7.32 7.81
C ALA A 67 15.43 6.71 6.81
N ILE A 68 16.69 6.49 7.18
CA ILE A 68 17.72 5.86 6.33
C ILE A 68 17.34 4.43 5.96
N ILE A 69 16.86 3.64 6.92
CA ILE A 69 16.35 2.28 6.68
C ILE A 69 15.26 2.33 5.62
N TRP A 70 14.31 3.26 5.74
CA TRP A 70 13.24 3.40 4.75
C TRP A 70 13.76 3.87 3.40
N MET A 71 14.68 4.82 3.34
CA MET A 71 15.28 5.31 2.09
C MET A 71 15.98 4.18 1.31
N CYS A 72 16.52 3.19 2.01
CA CYS A 72 17.07 1.97 1.40
C CYS A 72 15.98 0.95 1.01
N TRP A 73 14.95 0.80 1.86
CA TRP A 73 13.92 -0.24 1.70
C TRP A 73 12.79 0.15 0.74
N GLY A 74 12.41 1.42 0.69
CA GLY A 74 11.36 1.98 -0.16
C GLY A 74 11.53 1.65 -1.64
N PRO A 75 12.72 1.83 -2.25
CA PRO A 75 13.00 1.39 -3.61
C PRO A 75 12.78 -0.11 -3.85
N ILE A 76 13.09 -0.98 -2.87
CA ILE A 76 12.81 -2.42 -2.95
C ILE A 76 11.30 -2.65 -3.03
N LEU A 77 10.53 -1.96 -2.17
CA LEU A 77 9.08 -2.09 -2.13
C LEU A 77 8.45 -1.62 -3.44
N ILE A 78 8.88 -0.47 -3.96
CA ILE A 78 8.43 0.07 -5.27
C ILE A 78 8.67 -0.95 -6.36
N TYR A 79 9.90 -1.46 -6.46
CA TYR A 79 10.25 -2.41 -7.49
C TYR A 79 9.41 -3.69 -7.39
N LYS A 80 9.29 -4.27 -6.19
CA LYS A 80 8.48 -5.48 -5.97
C LYS A 80 7.02 -5.24 -6.29
N TYR A 81 6.50 -4.07 -5.95
CA TYR A 81 5.13 -3.68 -6.25
C TYR A 81 4.88 -3.61 -7.75
N GLU A 82 5.70 -2.84 -8.49
CA GLU A 82 5.52 -2.61 -9.93
C GLU A 82 5.80 -3.84 -10.78
N VAL A 83 6.68 -4.74 -10.34
CA VAL A 83 7.05 -5.97 -11.10
C VAL A 83 6.20 -7.18 -10.73
N LYS A 84 5.72 -7.28 -9.49
CA LYS A 84 4.96 -8.46 -9.02
C LYS A 84 3.52 -8.14 -8.69
N VAL A 85 3.26 -7.19 -7.79
CA VAL A 85 1.91 -6.97 -7.24
C VAL A 85 0.95 -6.46 -8.31
N TYR A 86 1.30 -5.35 -8.96
CA TYR A 86 0.43 -4.72 -9.96
C TYR A 86 0.18 -5.62 -11.19
N PRO A 87 1.21 -6.22 -11.82
CA PRO A 87 0.97 -7.07 -12.98
C PRO A 87 0.22 -8.36 -12.63
N LYS A 88 0.52 -8.97 -11.48
CA LYS A 88 -0.15 -10.19 -11.03
C LYS A 88 -1.66 -9.98 -10.89
N PHE A 89 -2.07 -8.87 -10.26
CA PHE A 89 -3.48 -8.52 -10.12
C PHE A 89 -4.20 -8.51 -11.48
N TRP A 90 -3.67 -7.80 -12.46
CA TRP A 90 -4.31 -7.70 -13.78
C TRP A 90 -4.32 -9.03 -14.54
N LEU A 91 -3.24 -9.83 -14.44
CA LEU A 91 -3.18 -11.14 -15.09
C LEU A 91 -4.18 -12.12 -14.48
N GLU A 92 -4.25 -12.19 -13.15
CA GLU A 92 -5.20 -13.05 -12.45
C GLU A 92 -6.64 -12.58 -12.68
N LEU A 93 -6.89 -11.26 -12.72
CA LEU A 93 -8.21 -10.71 -13.04
C LEU A 93 -8.69 -11.15 -14.44
N VAL A 94 -7.83 -11.04 -15.47
CA VAL A 94 -8.17 -11.51 -16.83
C VAL A 94 -8.45 -13.01 -16.88
N ASN A 95 -7.78 -13.80 -16.04
CA ASN A 95 -7.99 -15.26 -16.00
C ASN A 95 -9.31 -15.66 -15.34
N VAL A 96 -9.80 -14.84 -14.40
CA VAL A 96 -11.04 -15.11 -13.66
C VAL A 96 -12.26 -14.51 -14.36
N CYS A 97 -12.10 -13.40 -15.07
CA CYS A 97 -13.21 -12.76 -15.78
C CYS A 97 -13.77 -13.60 -16.92
N SER A 98 -15.06 -13.41 -17.21
CA SER A 98 -15.75 -14.04 -18.35
C SER A 98 -15.11 -13.59 -19.69
N GLU A 99 -15.24 -14.39 -20.75
CA GLU A 99 -14.68 -14.05 -22.07
C GLU A 99 -15.19 -12.70 -22.59
N SER A 100 -16.46 -12.35 -22.32
CA SER A 100 -17.04 -11.05 -22.71
C SER A 100 -16.39 -9.87 -22.01
N ASP A 101 -15.88 -10.06 -20.80
CA ASP A 101 -15.33 -8.97 -19.97
C ASP A 101 -13.82 -8.80 -20.16
N LYS A 102 -13.12 -9.78 -20.77
CA LYS A 102 -11.65 -9.73 -20.94
C LYS A 102 -11.18 -8.52 -21.74
N GLU A 103 -11.87 -8.20 -22.84
CA GLU A 103 -11.53 -7.01 -23.65
C GLU A 103 -11.72 -5.72 -22.85
N GLU A 104 -12.76 -5.65 -22.03
CA GLU A 104 -13.04 -4.52 -21.17
C GLU A 104 -11.99 -4.36 -20.06
N VAL A 105 -11.57 -5.45 -19.42
CA VAL A 105 -10.46 -5.46 -18.44
C VAL A 105 -9.18 -4.90 -19.07
N ILE A 106 -8.83 -5.36 -20.29
CA ILE A 106 -7.64 -4.89 -21.02
C ILE A 106 -7.74 -3.39 -21.32
N LYS A 107 -8.92 -2.93 -21.77
CA LYS A 107 -9.19 -1.52 -22.09
C LYS A 107 -9.12 -0.63 -20.84
N LEU A 108 -9.70 -1.07 -19.73
CA LEU A 108 -9.66 -0.38 -18.44
C LEU A 108 -8.22 -0.25 -17.94
N ASN A 109 -7.44 -1.33 -17.98
CA ASN A 109 -6.04 -1.28 -17.58
C ASN A 109 -5.23 -0.24 -18.38
N LYS A 110 -5.39 -0.21 -19.71
CA LYS A 110 -4.71 0.79 -20.56
C LYS A 110 -5.12 2.22 -20.18
N ASN A 111 -6.41 2.45 -19.93
CA ASN A 111 -6.93 3.77 -19.55
C ASN A 111 -6.40 4.20 -18.17
N ILE A 112 -6.42 3.29 -17.20
CA ILE A 112 -5.90 3.52 -15.84
C ILE A 112 -4.39 3.78 -15.89
N SER A 113 -3.63 3.01 -16.66
CA SER A 113 -2.19 3.20 -16.82
C SER A 113 -1.82 4.58 -17.39
N LYS A 114 -2.58 5.06 -18.38
CA LYS A 114 -2.41 6.42 -18.91
C LYS A 114 -2.68 7.49 -17.86
N LYS A 115 -3.80 7.37 -17.12
CA LYS A 115 -4.16 8.32 -16.05
C LYS A 115 -3.18 8.26 -14.87
N SER A 116 -2.68 7.07 -14.53
CA SER A 116 -1.68 6.81 -13.50
C SER A 116 -0.41 7.64 -13.73
N LYS A 117 0.12 7.67 -14.96
CA LYS A 117 1.31 8.47 -15.29
C LYS A 117 1.12 9.96 -15.00
N LEU A 118 -0.05 10.51 -15.32
CA LEU A 118 -0.38 11.90 -15.03
C LEU A 118 -0.54 12.14 -13.52
N LEU A 119 -1.28 11.26 -12.84
CA LEU A 119 -1.54 11.37 -11.41
C LEU A 119 -0.24 11.29 -10.58
N LYS A 120 0.68 10.37 -10.90
CA LYS A 120 2.01 10.27 -10.28
C LYS A 120 2.76 11.61 -10.36
N LYS A 121 2.74 12.26 -11.53
CA LYS A 121 3.41 13.56 -11.73
C LYS A 121 2.75 14.67 -10.92
N ILE A 122 1.41 14.76 -10.94
CA ILE A 122 0.67 15.77 -10.19
C ILE A 122 0.96 15.62 -8.69
N ILE A 123 0.83 14.41 -8.16
CA ILE A 123 1.08 14.13 -6.74
C ILE A 123 2.52 14.44 -6.36
N PHE A 124 3.50 14.04 -7.19
CA PHE A 124 4.90 14.35 -6.93
C PHE A 124 5.15 15.86 -6.86
N ILE A 125 4.67 16.63 -7.83
CA ILE A 125 4.85 18.09 -7.85
C ILE A 125 4.15 18.74 -6.66
N SER A 126 2.90 18.39 -6.37
CA SER A 126 2.18 18.93 -5.21
C SER A 126 2.86 18.59 -3.89
N TRP A 127 3.34 17.36 -3.74
CA TRP A 127 4.01 16.90 -2.52
C TRP A 127 5.36 17.58 -2.33
N LEU A 128 6.16 17.69 -3.40
CA LEU A 128 7.44 18.37 -3.37
C LEU A 128 7.29 19.87 -3.05
N SER A 129 6.30 20.53 -3.65
CA SER A 129 5.98 21.93 -3.35
C SER A 129 5.59 22.13 -1.89
N LEU A 130 4.77 21.22 -1.33
CA LEU A 130 4.37 21.29 0.07
C LEU A 130 5.58 21.15 1.00
N ILE A 131 6.48 20.20 0.71
CA ILE A 131 7.71 20.03 1.49
C ILE A 131 8.60 21.27 1.41
N TYR A 132 8.80 21.86 0.22
CA TYR A 132 9.60 23.08 0.09
C TYR A 132 9.00 24.25 0.87
N ILE A 133 7.68 24.42 0.85
CA ILE A 133 7.00 25.44 1.66
C ILE A 133 7.27 25.19 3.15
N THR A 134 7.12 23.94 3.62
CA THR A 134 7.40 23.58 5.01
C THR A 134 8.86 23.83 5.39
N LEU A 135 9.82 23.50 4.53
CA LEU A 135 11.25 23.74 4.79
C LEU A 135 11.59 25.22 4.81
N TYR A 136 10.99 26.01 3.92
CA TYR A 136 11.22 27.46 3.87
C TYR A 136 10.76 28.15 5.15
N PHE A 137 9.53 27.86 5.61
CA PHE A 137 8.99 28.44 6.85
C PHE A 137 9.54 27.78 8.13
N GLY A 138 10.10 26.58 8.02
CA GLY A 138 10.64 25.80 9.13
C GLY A 138 12.17 25.77 9.20
N PHE A 139 12.88 26.62 8.45
CA PHE A 139 14.33 26.53 8.26
C PHE A 139 15.11 26.56 9.57
N ASP A 140 14.74 27.42 10.52
CA ASP A 140 15.41 27.54 11.83
C ASP A 140 15.47 26.22 12.60
N LYS A 141 14.57 25.27 12.28
CA LYS A 141 14.49 23.96 12.91
C LYS A 141 15.50 22.97 12.35
N LEU A 142 16.09 23.25 11.20
CA LEU A 142 17.19 22.44 10.65
C LEU A 142 18.51 22.63 11.40
N GLN A 143 18.60 23.63 12.29
CA GLN A 143 19.76 23.82 13.18
C GLN A 143 19.98 22.63 14.12
N VAL A 144 18.93 21.85 14.43
CA VAL A 144 19.06 20.60 15.20
C VAL A 144 19.89 19.55 14.45
N LEU A 145 19.95 19.64 13.11
CA LEU A 145 20.82 18.83 12.26
C LEU A 145 22.17 19.50 11.99
N GLY A 146 22.48 20.64 12.60
CA GLY A 146 23.68 21.43 12.32
C GLY A 146 23.61 22.28 11.06
N ILE A 147 22.43 22.39 10.42
CA ILE A 147 22.23 23.20 9.23
C ILE A 147 21.81 24.62 9.64
N ASP A 148 22.73 25.57 9.49
CA ASP A 148 22.56 26.97 9.88
C ASP A 148 22.35 27.92 8.70
N ASN A 149 22.76 27.51 7.49
CA ASN A 149 22.74 28.35 6.29
C ASN A 149 22.12 27.63 5.08
N MET A 150 21.14 28.27 4.43
CA MET A 150 20.50 27.77 3.19
C MET A 150 21.47 27.68 1.99
N MET A 151 22.62 28.34 2.04
CA MET A 151 23.64 28.28 0.98
C MET A 151 24.75 27.26 1.29
N SER A 152 24.66 26.55 2.42
CA SER A 152 25.65 25.54 2.81
C SER A 152 25.55 24.28 1.95
N LEU A 153 26.67 23.56 1.83
CA LEU A 153 26.70 22.24 1.19
C LEU A 153 25.78 21.25 1.93
N ASP A 154 25.70 21.35 3.26
CA ASP A 154 24.89 20.48 4.11
C ASP A 154 23.39 20.67 3.84
N TYR A 155 22.94 21.91 3.66
CA TYR A 155 21.56 22.18 3.22
C TYR A 155 21.29 21.60 1.83
N ALA A 156 22.23 21.70 0.89
CA ALA A 156 22.06 21.14 -0.46
C ALA A 156 21.95 19.61 -0.45
N ILE A 157 22.74 18.92 0.38
CA ILE A 157 22.66 17.46 0.56
C ILE A 157 21.32 17.09 1.17
N PHE A 158 20.92 17.77 2.26
CA PHE A 158 19.62 17.54 2.90
C PHE A 158 18.45 17.75 1.92
N LEU A 159 18.48 18.82 1.12
CA LEU A 159 17.45 19.11 0.12
C LEU A 159 17.36 18.02 -0.94
N PHE A 160 18.51 17.49 -1.37
CA PHE A 160 18.59 16.39 -2.31
C PHE A 160 17.98 15.09 -1.74
N ASP A 161 18.29 14.75 -0.49
CA ASP A 161 17.69 13.59 0.20
C ASP A 161 16.18 13.75 0.36
N ILE A 162 15.72 14.94 0.72
CA ILE A 162 14.30 15.27 0.82
C ILE A 162 13.60 15.14 -0.55
N MET A 163 14.24 15.57 -1.64
CA MET A 163 13.68 15.41 -2.98
C MET A 163 13.55 13.93 -3.37
N ILE A 164 14.53 13.10 -3.02
CA ILE A 164 14.45 11.64 -3.20
C ILE A 164 13.32 11.06 -2.36
N ALA A 165 13.25 11.41 -1.07
CA ALA A 165 12.19 10.95 -0.16
C ALA A 165 10.81 11.34 -0.70
N ALA A 166 10.63 12.60 -1.11
CA ALA A 166 9.41 13.12 -1.70
C ALA A 166 9.00 12.32 -2.95
N TYR A 167 9.96 12.01 -3.82
CA TYR A 167 9.71 11.16 -4.99
C TYR A 167 9.21 9.77 -4.57
N LEU A 168 9.90 9.10 -3.64
CA LEU A 168 9.55 7.76 -3.18
C LEU A 168 8.18 7.71 -2.48
N THR A 169 7.89 8.67 -1.60
CA THR A 169 6.62 8.71 -0.86
C THR A 169 5.45 9.08 -1.78
N SER A 170 5.68 9.94 -2.78
CA SER A 170 4.64 10.28 -3.76
C SER A 170 4.22 9.07 -4.62
N LEU A 171 5.15 8.14 -4.88
CA LEU A 171 4.83 6.87 -5.53
C LEU A 171 3.93 6.00 -4.65
N GLY A 172 4.15 5.96 -3.34
CA GLY A 172 3.25 5.27 -2.39
C GLY A 172 1.83 5.79 -2.48
N LEU A 173 1.68 7.10 -2.28
CA LEU A 173 0.37 7.75 -2.29
C LEU A 173 -0.35 7.61 -3.63
N SER A 174 0.37 7.82 -4.73
CA SER A 174 -0.22 7.70 -6.07
C SER A 174 -0.71 6.29 -6.38
N GLN A 175 0.06 5.25 -6.04
CA GLN A 175 -0.35 3.87 -6.28
C GLN A 175 -1.57 3.48 -5.45
N THR A 176 -1.66 3.94 -4.21
CA THR A 176 -2.86 3.75 -3.37
C THR A 176 -4.09 4.41 -3.97
N LEU A 177 -3.98 5.66 -4.46
CA LEU A 177 -5.10 6.34 -5.11
C LEU A 177 -5.50 5.66 -6.44
N ILE A 178 -4.52 5.19 -7.22
CA ILE A 178 -4.76 4.42 -8.46
C ILE A 178 -5.50 3.13 -8.13
N MET A 179 -5.11 2.42 -7.08
CA MET A 179 -5.80 1.21 -6.64
C MET A 179 -7.26 1.52 -6.27
N ILE A 180 -7.52 2.53 -5.43
CA ILE A 180 -8.90 2.93 -5.09
C ILE A 180 -9.70 3.24 -6.35
N TYR A 181 -9.14 4.04 -7.26
CA TYR A 181 -9.77 4.36 -8.54
C TYR A 181 -10.01 3.12 -9.41
N THR A 182 -9.10 2.16 -9.40
CA THR A 182 -9.22 0.90 -10.12
C THR A 182 -10.44 0.13 -9.63
N PHE A 183 -10.60 -0.05 -8.32
CA PHE A 183 -11.76 -0.76 -7.77
C PHE A 183 -13.09 -0.05 -8.02
N ILE A 184 -13.13 1.29 -7.98
CA ILE A 184 -14.32 2.06 -8.35
C ILE A 184 -14.70 1.81 -9.82
N LEU A 185 -13.72 1.71 -10.73
CA LEU A 185 -13.99 1.42 -12.13
C LEU A 185 -14.37 -0.03 -12.38
N LEU A 186 -13.69 -0.98 -11.72
CA LEU A 186 -14.01 -2.41 -11.87
C LEU A 186 -15.44 -2.69 -11.42
N GLU A 187 -15.85 -2.16 -10.27
CA GLU A 187 -17.18 -2.34 -9.71
C GLU A 187 -18.32 -1.84 -10.62
N LYS A 188 -18.03 -0.84 -11.46
CA LYS A 188 -18.99 -0.26 -12.42
C LYS A 188 -19.08 -1.01 -13.74
N ASN A 189 -18.00 -1.66 -14.17
CA ASN A 189 -17.86 -2.13 -15.54
C ASN A 189 -17.73 -3.65 -15.66
N ILE A 190 -17.28 -4.34 -14.60
CA ILE A 190 -16.96 -5.78 -14.68
C ILE A 190 -17.69 -6.52 -13.56
N THR A 191 -18.25 -7.68 -13.91
CA THR A 191 -18.75 -8.64 -12.92
C THR A 191 -17.69 -9.72 -12.75
N ILE A 192 -17.02 -9.76 -11.60
CA ILE A 192 -16.08 -10.85 -11.33
C ILE A 192 -16.92 -12.08 -10.97
N PRO A 193 -16.87 -13.17 -11.76
CA PRO A 193 -17.62 -14.36 -11.44
C PRO A 193 -17.11 -14.95 -10.13
N LEU A 194 -18.03 -15.27 -9.23
CA LEU A 194 -17.73 -16.07 -8.06
C LEU A 194 -17.39 -17.48 -8.54
N ASP A 195 -16.12 -17.88 -8.42
CA ASP A 195 -15.67 -19.21 -8.82
C ASP A 195 -15.87 -20.19 -7.66
N ILE A 196 -16.75 -21.17 -7.88
CA ILE A 196 -17.18 -22.19 -6.91
C ILE A 196 -16.08 -23.25 -6.73
N ASP A 197 -15.29 -23.49 -7.77
CA ASP A 197 -14.25 -24.51 -7.81
C ASP A 197 -12.88 -23.94 -7.39
N ASN A 198 -12.78 -22.63 -7.17
CA ASN A 198 -11.53 -22.00 -6.78
C ASN A 198 -11.18 -22.27 -5.31
N LYS A 199 -9.90 -22.56 -5.07
CA LYS A 199 -9.37 -23.05 -3.79
C LYS A 199 -9.34 -21.99 -2.67
N ASP A 200 -9.75 -20.76 -2.95
CA ASP A 200 -9.63 -19.66 -1.98
C ASP A 200 -10.77 -19.62 -0.96
N GLY A 201 -11.90 -20.31 -1.24
CA GLY A 201 -13.03 -20.42 -0.31
C GLY A 201 -13.75 -19.09 -0.05
N VAL A 202 -13.46 -18.05 -0.82
CA VAL A 202 -13.99 -16.68 -0.66
C VAL A 202 -14.40 -16.05 -2.00
N GLY A 203 -14.58 -16.85 -3.04
CA GLY A 203 -15.18 -16.37 -4.29
C GLY A 203 -14.35 -15.30 -4.99
N ASN A 204 -13.03 -15.51 -5.13
CA ASN A 204 -12.08 -14.59 -5.75
C ASN A 204 -11.82 -13.29 -4.96
N TYR A 205 -12.30 -13.19 -3.72
CA TYR A 205 -11.96 -12.07 -2.82
C TYR A 205 -10.46 -12.03 -2.49
N SER A 206 -9.79 -13.19 -2.51
CA SER A 206 -8.36 -13.31 -2.27
C SER A 206 -7.51 -12.54 -3.29
N LEU A 207 -7.96 -12.46 -4.55
CA LEU A 207 -7.35 -11.66 -5.61
C LEU A 207 -7.35 -10.17 -5.26
N MET A 208 -8.52 -9.67 -4.82
CA MET A 208 -8.70 -8.28 -4.47
C MET A 208 -7.85 -7.90 -3.26
N PHE A 209 -7.92 -8.71 -2.21
CA PHE A 209 -7.10 -8.53 -1.02
C PHE A 209 -5.60 -8.62 -1.33
N GLY A 210 -5.20 -9.52 -2.24
CA GLY A 210 -3.83 -9.69 -2.73
C GLY A 210 -3.27 -8.47 -3.44
N TYR A 211 -4.12 -7.60 -3.99
CA TYR A 211 -3.73 -6.30 -4.51
C TYR A 211 -3.80 -5.19 -3.44
N CYS A 212 -4.88 -5.14 -2.66
CA CYS A 212 -5.12 -4.07 -1.69
C CYS A 212 -4.07 -4.05 -0.57
N PHE A 213 -3.84 -5.20 0.05
CA PHE A 213 -2.99 -5.28 1.23
C PHE A 213 -1.53 -4.86 0.95
N PRO A 214 -0.84 -5.39 -0.08
CA PRO A 214 0.52 -4.94 -0.38
C PRO A 214 0.60 -3.47 -0.80
N THR A 215 -0.43 -2.93 -1.47
CA THR A 215 -0.47 -1.50 -1.85
C THR A 215 -0.54 -0.61 -0.62
N THR A 216 -1.43 -0.91 0.32
CA THR A 216 -1.55 -0.15 1.57
C THR A 216 -0.33 -0.34 2.47
N LEU A 217 0.26 -1.54 2.53
CA LEU A 217 1.54 -1.75 3.24
C LEU A 217 2.67 -0.92 2.63
N TYR A 218 2.71 -0.80 1.30
CA TYR A 218 3.72 0.00 0.63
C TYR A 218 3.61 1.47 1.06
N LEU A 219 2.42 2.06 1.02
CA LEU A 219 2.19 3.40 1.55
C LEU A 219 2.49 3.49 3.06
N GLY A 220 1.97 2.54 3.84
CA GLY A 220 2.11 2.48 5.29
C GLY A 220 3.55 2.34 5.77
N SER A 221 4.45 1.79 4.94
CA SER A 221 5.88 1.74 5.26
C SER A 221 6.49 3.12 5.49
N GLY A 222 5.90 4.20 4.93
CA GLY A 222 6.33 5.58 5.16
C GLY A 222 6.26 6.03 6.63
N VAL A 223 5.61 5.23 7.49
CA VAL A 223 5.59 5.41 8.95
C VAL A 223 6.98 5.56 9.57
N LEU A 224 8.02 5.01 8.94
CA LEU A 224 9.40 5.10 9.45
C LEU A 224 9.95 6.53 9.43
N PHE A 225 9.28 7.50 8.78
CA PHE A 225 9.61 8.92 8.92
C PHE A 225 8.99 9.61 10.14
N ILE A 226 8.00 8.99 10.80
CA ILE A 226 7.34 9.57 11.98
C ILE A 226 8.33 9.90 13.10
N PRO A 227 9.29 9.02 13.46
CA PRO A 227 10.29 9.34 14.47
C PRO A 227 11.07 10.64 14.19
N VAL A 228 11.50 10.87 12.95
CA VAL A 228 12.18 12.11 12.54
C VAL A 228 11.24 13.31 12.61
N LEU A 229 9.99 13.14 12.15
CA LEU A 229 8.98 14.19 12.19
C LEU A 229 8.72 14.67 13.63
N ILE A 230 8.65 13.74 14.59
CA ILE A 230 8.48 14.07 16.01
C ILE A 230 9.66 14.92 16.51
N GLU A 231 10.89 14.56 16.16
CA GLU A 231 12.06 15.34 16.62
C GLU A 231 12.15 16.74 16.05
N PHE A 232 11.78 16.94 14.78
CA PHE A 232 11.70 18.29 14.24
C PHE A 232 10.64 19.15 14.92
N THR A 233 9.59 18.52 15.43
CA THR A 233 8.40 19.22 15.95
C THR A 233 8.39 19.35 17.47
N SER A 234 9.22 18.58 18.18
CA SER A 234 9.35 18.63 19.65
C SER A 234 9.85 19.99 20.16
N THR A 235 10.63 20.70 19.34
CA THR A 235 11.12 22.05 19.63
C THR A 235 10.16 23.16 19.20
N MET A 236 8.95 22.82 18.75
CA MET A 236 7.93 23.77 18.29
C MET A 236 6.87 24.01 19.37
N GLY A 237 6.07 25.07 19.19
CA GLY A 237 4.97 25.38 20.11
C GLY A 237 3.91 24.27 20.14
N ALA A 238 3.17 24.18 21.25
CA ALA A 238 2.18 23.14 21.51
C ALA A 238 1.14 22.96 20.39
N LEU A 239 0.76 24.06 19.70
CA LEU A 239 -0.14 24.01 18.55
C LEU A 239 0.41 23.11 17.43
N VAL A 240 1.70 23.23 17.10
CA VAL A 240 2.31 22.45 16.01
C VAL A 240 2.44 20.99 16.39
N ILE A 241 2.79 20.69 17.63
CA ILE A 241 2.81 19.31 18.17
C ILE A 241 1.41 18.68 18.03
N GLY A 242 0.35 19.44 18.35
CA GLY A 242 -1.04 19.01 18.16
C GLY A 242 -1.40 18.73 16.70
N LEU A 243 -0.92 19.56 15.76
CA LEU A 243 -1.13 19.34 14.32
C LEU A 243 -0.42 18.08 13.80
N VAL A 244 0.78 17.79 14.30
CA VAL A 244 1.53 16.57 13.93
C VAL A 244 0.80 15.33 14.41
N PHE A 245 0.28 15.35 15.64
CA PHE A 245 -0.54 14.27 16.17
C PHE A 245 -1.81 14.06 15.32
N LEU A 246 -2.51 15.14 14.96
CA LEU A 246 -3.66 15.08 14.05
C LEU A 246 -3.28 14.48 12.70
N LEU A 247 -2.13 14.86 12.13
CA LEU A 247 -1.64 14.33 10.86
C LEU A 247 -1.35 12.82 10.92
N ILE A 248 -0.82 12.32 12.03
CA ILE A 248 -0.59 10.88 12.25
C ILE A 248 -1.92 10.12 12.32
N ILE A 249 -2.93 10.68 13.00
CA ILE A 249 -4.27 10.10 13.03
C ILE A 249 -4.88 10.08 11.63
N LEU A 250 -4.83 11.21 10.91
CA LEU A 250 -5.35 11.30 9.54
C LEU A 250 -4.64 10.33 8.60
N PHE A 251 -3.32 10.15 8.74
CA PHE A 251 -2.57 9.16 7.97
C PHE A 251 -3.02 7.73 8.29
N SER A 252 -3.25 7.42 9.58
CA SER A 252 -3.77 6.11 10.00
C SER A 252 -5.17 5.84 9.45
N LEU A 253 -6.07 6.82 9.53
CA LEU A 253 -7.40 6.76 8.93
C LEU A 253 -7.32 6.60 7.41
N PHE A 254 -6.41 7.32 6.76
CA PHE A 254 -6.20 7.18 5.31
C PHE A 254 -5.74 5.77 4.95
N LEU A 255 -4.83 5.16 5.72
CA LEU A 255 -4.44 3.75 5.52
C LEU A 255 -5.65 2.82 5.68
N LEU A 256 -6.47 3.01 6.71
CA LEU A 256 -7.69 2.24 6.93
C LEU A 256 -8.64 2.33 5.74
N PHE A 257 -9.04 3.53 5.35
CA PHE A 257 -10.00 3.74 4.27
C PHE A 257 -9.43 3.34 2.91
N SER A 258 -8.10 3.45 2.72
CA SER A 258 -7.46 2.98 1.50
C SER A 258 -7.60 1.48 1.28
N MET A 259 -7.76 0.70 2.35
CA MET A 259 -8.02 -0.74 2.25
C MET A 259 -9.52 -1.03 2.26
N LEU A 260 -10.29 -0.40 3.16
CA LEU A 260 -11.73 -0.67 3.29
C LEU A 260 -12.52 -0.32 2.03
N LEU A 261 -12.23 0.80 1.37
CA LEU A 261 -13.00 1.24 0.19
C LEU A 261 -12.88 0.22 -0.97
N PRO A 262 -11.67 -0.15 -1.44
CA PRO A 262 -11.52 -1.23 -2.42
C PRO A 262 -12.17 -2.55 -2.01
N LEU A 263 -12.01 -2.94 -0.75
CA LEU A 263 -12.51 -4.20 -0.22
C LEU A 263 -14.04 -4.24 -0.17
N PHE A 264 -14.69 -3.11 0.09
CA PHE A 264 -16.14 -2.98 0.06
C PHE A 264 -16.70 -3.01 -1.36
N ASN A 265 -16.04 -2.32 -2.30
CA ASN A 265 -16.39 -2.41 -3.71
C ASN A 265 -16.24 -3.86 -4.21
N GLY A 266 -15.16 -4.51 -3.78
CA GLY A 266 -14.90 -5.91 -4.05
C GLY A 266 -15.97 -6.87 -3.52
N TYR A 267 -16.38 -6.67 -2.27
CA TYR A 267 -17.51 -7.37 -1.65
C TYR A 267 -18.78 -7.21 -2.50
N THR A 268 -19.09 -5.98 -2.90
CA THR A 268 -20.29 -5.67 -3.67
C THR A 268 -20.28 -6.38 -5.03
N MET A 269 -19.12 -6.47 -5.69
CA MET A 269 -18.97 -7.23 -6.94
C MET A 269 -19.21 -8.73 -6.73
N ALA A 270 -18.60 -9.31 -5.69
CA ALA A 270 -18.74 -10.73 -5.37
C ALA A 270 -20.20 -11.10 -5.01
N ASP A 271 -20.86 -10.25 -4.24
CA ASP A 271 -22.25 -10.44 -3.81
C ASP A 271 -23.25 -10.35 -4.97
N ARG A 272 -23.06 -9.39 -5.89
CA ARG A 272 -23.84 -9.31 -7.14
C ARG A 272 -23.65 -10.56 -7.99
N SER A 273 -22.40 -11.04 -8.12
CA SER A 273 -22.11 -12.26 -8.89
C SER A 273 -22.78 -13.49 -8.26
N LYS A 274 -22.66 -13.65 -6.94
CA LYS A 274 -23.33 -14.71 -6.18
C LYS A 274 -24.84 -14.71 -6.43
N SER A 275 -25.46 -13.55 -6.26
CA SER A 275 -26.90 -13.37 -6.43
C SER A 275 -27.35 -13.70 -7.86
N SER A 276 -26.60 -13.25 -8.87
CA SER A 276 -26.87 -13.54 -10.29
C SER A 276 -26.78 -15.04 -10.61
N GLN A 277 -25.75 -15.72 -10.10
CA GLN A 277 -25.59 -17.17 -10.28
C GLN A 277 -26.69 -17.98 -9.61
N ILE A 278 -27.06 -17.62 -8.36
CA ILE A 278 -28.17 -18.25 -7.65
C ILE A 278 -29.48 -18.06 -8.42
N TYR A 279 -29.73 -16.85 -8.94
CA TYR A 279 -30.93 -16.56 -9.72
C TYR A 279 -31.02 -17.41 -11.00
N GLU A 280 -29.94 -17.48 -11.79
CA GLU A 280 -29.88 -18.29 -13.01
C GLU A 280 -30.01 -19.80 -12.72
N LEU A 281 -29.39 -20.29 -11.65
CA LEU A 281 -29.55 -21.68 -11.22
C LEU A 281 -30.95 -21.98 -10.69
N THR A 282 -31.57 -21.05 -9.99
CA THR A 282 -32.96 -21.19 -9.52
C THR A 282 -33.93 -21.28 -10.69
N LYS A 283 -33.71 -20.45 -11.74
CA LYS A 283 -34.49 -20.54 -12.98
C LYS A 283 -34.33 -21.89 -13.68
N LYS A 284 -33.11 -22.44 -13.71
CA LYS A 284 -32.84 -23.79 -14.25
C LYS A 284 -33.45 -24.88 -13.37
N MET A 285 -33.41 -24.71 -12.05
CA MET A 285 -34.01 -25.63 -11.09
C MET A 285 -35.52 -25.72 -11.27
N ASN A 286 -36.21 -24.58 -11.43
CA ASN A 286 -37.65 -24.55 -11.66
C ASN A 286 -38.02 -25.31 -12.94
N ARG A 287 -37.26 -25.14 -14.03
CA ARG A 287 -37.45 -25.94 -15.25
C ARG A 287 -37.22 -27.44 -15.00
N ALA A 288 -36.17 -27.79 -14.27
CA ALA A 288 -35.90 -29.19 -13.93
C ALA A 288 -37.00 -29.81 -13.04
N ILE A 289 -37.65 -29.01 -12.18
CA ILE A 289 -38.82 -29.44 -11.40
C ILE A 289 -40.00 -29.71 -12.35
N ASP A 290 -40.29 -28.78 -13.28
CA ASP A 290 -41.35 -28.96 -14.27
C ASP A 290 -41.12 -30.23 -15.12
N ASP A 291 -39.88 -30.46 -15.57
CA ASP A 291 -39.49 -31.65 -16.33
C ASP A 291 -39.66 -32.95 -15.51
N CYS A 292 -39.38 -32.92 -14.20
CA CYS A 292 -39.63 -34.06 -13.30
C CYS A 292 -41.13 -34.33 -13.11
N LEU A 293 -41.96 -33.28 -13.07
CA LEU A 293 -43.41 -33.39 -12.93
C LEU A 293 -44.06 -33.95 -14.21
N ILE A 294 -43.55 -33.55 -15.38
CA ILE A 294 -44.03 -34.02 -16.69
C ILE A 294 -43.53 -35.45 -16.99
N SER A 295 -42.26 -35.74 -16.70
CA SER A 295 -41.62 -37.02 -16.96
C SER A 295 -40.69 -37.42 -15.80
N PRO A 296 -41.20 -38.21 -14.83
CA PRO A 296 -40.43 -38.61 -13.65
C PRO A 296 -39.42 -39.72 -14.01
N THR A 297 -38.33 -39.33 -14.68
CA THR A 297 -37.19 -40.20 -14.97
C THR A 297 -36.08 -40.03 -13.92
N ALA A 298 -35.29 -41.08 -13.70
CA ALA A 298 -34.13 -41.03 -12.81
C ALA A 298 -33.08 -39.99 -13.27
N GLU A 299 -33.03 -39.70 -14.57
CA GLU A 299 -32.16 -38.68 -15.14
C GLU A 299 -32.60 -37.26 -14.74
N ASN A 300 -33.90 -36.96 -14.86
CA ASN A 300 -34.46 -35.66 -14.45
C ASN A 300 -34.28 -35.40 -12.95
N GLU A 301 -34.49 -36.42 -12.11
CA GLU A 301 -34.27 -36.32 -10.68
C GLU A 301 -32.79 -36.04 -10.34
N ARG A 302 -31.86 -36.66 -11.08
CA ARG A 302 -30.43 -36.41 -10.93
C ARG A 302 -30.05 -34.98 -11.31
N ILE A 303 -30.61 -34.45 -12.39
CA ILE A 303 -30.39 -33.06 -12.83
C ILE A 303 -30.88 -32.09 -11.74
N TYR A 304 -32.10 -32.28 -11.24
CA TYR A 304 -32.65 -31.47 -10.15
C TYR A 304 -31.75 -31.48 -8.91
N LYS A 305 -31.37 -32.68 -8.42
CA LYS A 305 -30.48 -32.81 -7.25
C LYS A 305 -29.13 -32.14 -7.47
N THR A 306 -28.56 -32.24 -8.67
CA THR A 306 -27.28 -31.61 -9.02
C THR A 306 -27.39 -30.08 -8.98
N ILE A 307 -28.45 -29.50 -9.53
CA ILE A 307 -28.65 -28.04 -9.52
C ILE A 307 -28.89 -27.55 -8.08
N LYS A 308 -29.72 -28.26 -7.31
CA LYS A 308 -29.98 -27.93 -5.90
C LYS A 308 -28.69 -27.93 -5.08
N GLN A 309 -27.85 -28.96 -5.22
CA GLN A 309 -26.55 -29.03 -4.55
C GLN A 309 -25.64 -27.86 -4.92
N LYS A 310 -25.61 -27.45 -6.21
CA LYS A 310 -24.83 -26.29 -6.64
C LYS A 310 -25.32 -24.98 -6.00
N ILE A 311 -26.63 -24.78 -5.91
CA ILE A 311 -27.20 -23.60 -5.23
C ILE A 311 -26.78 -23.59 -3.76
N GLU A 312 -26.93 -24.71 -3.06
CA GLU A 312 -26.54 -24.83 -1.65
C GLU A 312 -25.03 -24.61 -1.43
N GLN A 313 -24.19 -25.05 -2.38
CA GLN A 313 -22.75 -24.80 -2.34
C GLN A 313 -22.43 -23.31 -2.50
N ILE A 314 -23.03 -22.65 -3.49
CA ILE A 314 -22.81 -21.21 -3.73
C ILE A 314 -23.28 -20.39 -2.53
N ASP A 315 -24.46 -20.71 -1.99
CA ASP A 315 -25.05 -19.97 -0.87
C ASP A 315 -24.17 -20.01 0.38
N LYS A 316 -23.47 -21.13 0.59
CA LYS A 316 -22.53 -21.30 1.72
C LYS A 316 -21.20 -20.57 1.54
N ILE A 317 -20.85 -20.10 0.34
CA ILE A 317 -19.59 -19.37 0.14
C ILE A 317 -19.70 -17.99 0.80
N PRO A 318 -18.83 -17.67 1.78
CA PRO A 318 -18.82 -16.36 2.40
C PRO A 318 -18.30 -15.34 1.39
N THR A 319 -19.10 -14.30 1.13
CA THR A 319 -18.68 -13.15 0.31
C THR A 319 -17.96 -12.08 1.14
N TYR A 320 -17.95 -12.21 2.47
CA TYR A 320 -17.62 -11.12 3.38
C TYR A 320 -16.11 -11.01 3.75
N PRO A 321 -15.52 -9.79 3.82
CA PRO A 321 -14.12 -9.54 4.21
C PRO A 321 -13.64 -10.05 5.57
N PHE A 322 -14.51 -10.43 6.50
CA PHE A 322 -14.18 -10.50 7.93
C PHE A 322 -13.51 -11.82 8.37
N GLN A 323 -12.67 -12.41 7.54
CA GLN A 323 -11.74 -13.43 8.04
C GLN A 323 -10.81 -12.79 9.06
N VAL A 324 -10.59 -13.44 10.21
CA VAL A 324 -9.72 -12.94 11.28
C VAL A 324 -8.34 -12.55 10.76
N SER A 325 -7.80 -13.32 9.81
CA SER A 325 -6.52 -13.05 9.15
C SER A 325 -6.49 -11.72 8.38
N ILE A 326 -7.62 -11.32 7.76
CA ILE A 326 -7.80 -10.07 7.04
C ILE A 326 -7.94 -8.91 8.03
N ILE A 327 -8.77 -9.08 9.08
CA ILE A 327 -8.96 -8.07 10.13
C ILE A 327 -7.62 -7.75 10.82
N MET A 328 -6.86 -8.78 11.20
CA MET A 328 -5.55 -8.60 11.84
C MET A 328 -4.57 -7.85 10.94
N LYS A 329 -4.59 -8.12 9.63
CA LYS A 329 -3.76 -7.42 8.64
C LYS A 329 -4.17 -5.96 8.43
N ILE A 330 -5.47 -5.67 8.42
CA ILE A 330 -5.99 -4.30 8.38
C ILE A 330 -5.55 -3.56 9.64
N ALA A 331 -5.86 -4.12 10.82
CA ALA A 331 -5.51 -3.52 12.11
C ALA A 331 -4.00 -3.28 12.24
N SER A 332 -3.17 -4.27 11.90
CA SER A 332 -1.71 -4.14 12.00
C SER A 332 -1.17 -3.04 11.09
N THR A 333 -1.74 -2.86 9.90
CA THR A 333 -1.27 -1.85 8.93
C THR A 333 -1.76 -0.45 9.31
N THR A 334 -3.03 -0.34 9.71
CA THR A 334 -3.67 0.92 10.08
C THR A 334 -3.15 1.48 11.40
N LEU A 335 -2.91 0.62 12.40
CA LEU A 335 -2.45 1.05 13.72
C LEU A 335 -0.93 1.25 13.78
N LEU A 336 -0.19 0.84 12.75
CA LEU A 336 1.27 0.98 12.71
C LEU A 336 1.76 2.40 12.96
N PRO A 337 1.16 3.47 12.40
CA PRO A 337 1.58 4.84 12.68
C PRO A 337 1.39 5.26 14.13
N ILE A 338 0.25 4.89 14.72
CA ILE A 338 -0.03 5.15 16.13
C ILE A 338 0.94 4.36 17.01
N PHE A 339 1.20 3.10 16.68
CA PHE A 339 2.16 2.26 17.40
C PHE A 339 3.58 2.84 17.35
N VAL A 340 4.06 3.27 16.17
CA VAL A 340 5.40 3.88 16.02
C VAL A 340 5.47 5.21 16.79
N TYR A 341 4.41 6.02 16.76
CA TYR A 341 4.32 7.25 17.53
C TYR A 341 4.42 6.98 19.04
N ILE A 342 3.60 6.05 19.57
CA ILE A 342 3.60 5.66 20.98
C ILE A 342 4.97 5.09 21.39
N LEU A 343 5.53 4.20 20.56
CA LEU A 343 6.85 3.62 20.78
C LEU A 343 7.91 4.72 20.89
N LYS A 344 7.85 5.73 20.02
CA LYS A 344 8.76 6.87 20.09
C LYS A 344 8.60 7.68 21.39
N LEU A 345 7.38 7.87 21.89
CA LEU A 345 7.16 8.52 23.18
C LEU A 345 7.82 7.77 24.35
N PHE A 346 7.95 6.44 24.27
CA PHE A 346 8.67 5.67 25.30
C PHE A 346 10.20 5.85 25.27
N PHE A 347 10.75 6.31 24.14
CA PHE A 347 12.18 6.57 23.97
C PHE A 347 12.56 8.04 24.21
N THR A 348 11.65 8.85 24.76
CA THR A 348 12.01 10.20 25.23
C THR A 348 12.72 10.12 26.60
N PRO A 349 13.64 11.05 26.90
CA PRO A 349 14.39 11.05 28.16
C PRO A 349 13.48 10.97 29.41
N GLU A 350 12.37 11.70 29.40
CA GLU A 350 11.38 11.72 30.50
C GLU A 350 10.67 10.37 30.69
N ALA A 351 10.35 9.66 29.61
CA ALA A 351 9.74 8.33 29.68
C ALA A 351 10.73 7.27 30.16
N VAL A 352 12.00 7.39 29.74
CA VAL A 352 13.09 6.53 30.21
C VAL A 352 13.34 6.74 31.71
N ASP A 353 13.32 7.99 32.19
CA ASP A 353 13.44 8.29 33.62
C ASP A 353 12.24 7.77 34.43
N ASN A 354 11.02 7.91 33.90
CA ASN A 354 9.82 7.34 34.54
C ASN A 354 9.83 5.80 34.58
N ILE A 355 10.28 5.13 33.50
CA ILE A 355 10.43 3.67 33.47
C ILE A 355 11.55 3.21 34.41
N LYS A 356 12.67 3.94 34.45
CA LYS A 356 13.78 3.67 35.37
C LYS A 356 13.34 3.82 36.83
N ASN A 357 12.58 4.86 37.15
CA ASN A 357 12.01 5.07 38.48
C ASN A 357 10.98 4.00 38.85
N LEU A 358 10.18 3.53 37.89
CA LEU A 358 9.26 2.41 38.09
C LEU A 358 10.00 1.09 38.33
N LEU A 359 11.06 0.81 37.56
CA LEU A 359 11.88 -0.40 37.73
C LEU A 359 12.64 -0.38 39.05
N LEU A 360 13.15 0.77 39.51
CA LEU A 360 13.76 0.95 40.84
C LEU A 360 12.73 0.87 41.98
N ALA A 361 11.44 1.03 41.70
CA ALA A 361 10.37 0.87 42.68
C ALA A 361 9.88 -0.59 42.76
N ILE A 362 10.14 -1.40 41.74
CA ILE A 362 9.71 -2.80 41.63
C ILE A 362 10.84 -3.78 42.01
N PHE A 363 12.09 -3.44 41.69
CA PHE A 363 13.31 -4.18 42.02
C PHE A 363 14.15 -3.40 43.01
#